data_AF-A0A5E3WRU0-F1
#
_entry.id   AF-A0A5E3WRU0-F1
#
_cell.length_a   1.000
_cell.length_b   1.000
_cell.length_c   1.000
_cell.angle_alpha   90.00
_cell.angle_beta   90.00
_cell.angle_gamma   90.00
#
_symmetry.space_group_name_H-M   'P 1'
#
loop_
_entity.id
_entity.type
_entity.pdbx_description
1 polymer ?
#
loop_
_entity_poly.entity_id
_entity_poly.type
_entity_poly.pdbx_seq_one_letter_code
_entity_poly.pdbx_strand_id
1 'polypeptide(L)'
;MAEADSELRQRAPPRDPDPTTNDANDGNDDGKSKDGDGAVVWGRTPSGTVFRVPTTHDVVRALLHPAHPKSHLDMLNITSLALQLALFLFLPPHARKIFFFLYFAFWRAAYDGGLGVVLTWQSKRRWIVREIGRRGWLDPARRPGTRDWIRRQLVHKMGADYSFDALPVEYNAWLLFRQAVDIILINDFLSYVLFALSCVRVPTALPLPAHVARLTLGGVLVAFNVWVKSEAHAVVTDYGWYWGDCFFARGALVFDGVFELAPHPMYTVGYAWLYGLALLAGSYPVLLTALAAHAAQFAFLALFENPHIERFYGQRRPLAERVPIKRSTRSSQVHTRTNSTSELAFEKPMVVEDGEGVGRARAFSAESDRDGIAGTPSVTEGESATETELETETEEQDVQVSCSPSIPSRIL
;
A
#
# COMPACT_ATOMS: atom_id res chain seq x y z
N MET A 1 -16.40 22.74 -60.30
CA MET A 1 -15.91 22.81 -58.91
C MET A 1 -16.02 21.39 -58.39
N ALA A 2 -15.01 20.52 -58.56
CA ALA A 2 -13.65 20.61 -58.02
C ALA A 2 -13.70 20.54 -56.48
N GLU A 3 -13.47 19.35 -55.91
CA GLU A 3 -12.15 18.82 -55.46
C GLU A 3 -11.75 19.35 -54.08
N ALA A 4 -11.13 18.58 -53.17
CA ALA A 4 -10.52 17.25 -53.30
C ALA A 4 -10.65 16.40 -52.01
N ASP A 5 -10.39 15.10 -52.16
CA ASP A 5 -10.26 14.10 -51.09
C ASP A 5 -8.99 14.27 -50.23
N SER A 6 -8.97 13.58 -49.09
CA SER A 6 -7.73 13.06 -48.49
C SER A 6 -8.00 11.77 -47.69
N GLU A 7 -8.06 10.63 -48.39
CA GLU A 7 -7.92 9.31 -47.74
C GLU A 7 -6.43 9.05 -47.42
N LEU A 8 -6.13 8.61 -46.20
CA LEU A 8 -4.92 7.83 -45.92
C LEU A 8 -5.25 6.58 -45.10
N ARG A 9 -5.90 5.62 -45.77
CA ARG A 9 -5.97 4.21 -45.32
C ARG A 9 -4.56 3.63 -45.18
N GLN A 10 -4.18 3.21 -43.98
CA GLN A 10 -2.97 2.39 -43.81
C GLN A 10 -3.26 0.95 -44.25
N ARG A 11 -2.41 0.43 -45.14
CA ARG A 11 -2.48 -0.94 -45.69
C ARG A 11 -1.92 -1.95 -44.69
N ALA A 12 -2.58 -3.10 -44.57
CA ALA A 12 -1.94 -4.32 -44.07
C ALA A 12 -0.97 -4.88 -45.15
N PRO A 13 0.14 -5.54 -44.76
CA PRO A 13 1.07 -6.14 -45.72
C PRO A 13 0.46 -7.40 -46.38
N PRO A 14 0.90 -7.75 -47.61
CA PRO A 14 0.35 -8.88 -48.35
C PRO A 14 0.80 -10.24 -47.81
N ARG A 15 -0.05 -11.26 -47.97
CA ARG A 15 0.32 -12.68 -47.89
C ARG A 15 0.60 -13.20 -49.29
N ASP A 16 1.76 -13.79 -49.51
CA ASP A 16 2.05 -14.64 -50.66
C ASP A 16 1.90 -16.14 -50.30
N PRO A 17 1.65 -17.03 -51.28
CA PRO A 17 1.18 -18.40 -51.03
C PRO A 17 2.29 -19.46 -50.89
N ASP A 18 1.92 -20.59 -50.28
CA ASP A 18 2.72 -21.82 -50.16
C ASP A 18 3.13 -22.44 -51.50
N PRO A 19 4.11 -23.36 -51.47
CA PRO A 19 3.77 -24.72 -51.90
C PRO A 19 4.20 -25.83 -50.93
N THR A 20 3.20 -26.49 -50.35
CA THR A 20 3.07 -27.95 -50.13
C THR A 20 4.32 -28.79 -49.84
N THR A 21 4.33 -29.48 -48.69
CA THR A 21 4.36 -30.95 -48.70
C THR A 21 3.76 -31.52 -47.40
N ASN A 22 3.12 -32.68 -47.50
CA ASN A 22 2.38 -33.31 -46.40
C ASN A 22 3.33 -34.01 -45.41
N ASP A 23 2.94 -34.10 -44.14
CA ASP A 23 2.50 -35.39 -43.60
C ASP A 23 1.70 -35.23 -42.29
N ALA A 24 0.85 -36.22 -42.00
CA ALA A 24 -0.27 -36.08 -41.08
C ALA A 24 0.06 -36.40 -39.61
N ASN A 25 -0.62 -35.72 -38.67
CA ASN A 25 -1.49 -36.44 -37.73
C ASN A 25 -2.59 -35.54 -37.14
N ASP A 26 -3.83 -36.02 -37.21
CA ASP A 26 -5.03 -35.50 -36.52
C ASP A 26 -5.05 -36.11 -35.09
N GLY A 27 -5.57 -35.50 -34.01
CA GLY A 27 -6.20 -34.19 -33.86
C GLY A 27 -6.66 -33.96 -32.41
N ASN A 28 -7.41 -32.87 -32.22
CA ASN A 28 -8.18 -32.52 -31.01
C ASN A 28 -7.44 -31.96 -29.77
N ASP A 29 -6.69 -30.87 -29.97
CA ASP A 29 -6.46 -29.85 -28.94
C ASP A 29 -7.63 -28.84 -28.94
N ASP A 30 -8.60 -28.99 -28.03
CA ASP A 30 -9.71 -28.06 -27.87
C ASP A 30 -9.25 -26.80 -27.11
N GLY A 31 -8.57 -25.92 -27.84
CA GLY A 31 -8.01 -24.67 -27.35
C GLY A 31 -9.06 -23.69 -26.81
N LYS A 32 -9.32 -23.74 -25.50
CA LYS A 32 -9.98 -22.66 -24.75
C LYS A 32 -9.06 -21.44 -24.60
N SER A 33 -8.86 -20.71 -25.70
CA SER A 33 -8.32 -19.34 -25.64
C SER A 33 -9.43 -18.35 -25.30
N LYS A 34 -9.44 -17.86 -24.04
CA LYS A 34 -9.91 -16.54 -23.55
C LYS A 34 -10.36 -16.65 -22.10
N ASP A 35 -9.56 -16.10 -21.18
CA ASP A 35 -10.00 -15.00 -20.32
C ASP A 35 -8.80 -14.36 -19.59
N GLY A 36 -8.70 -13.04 -19.65
CA GLY A 36 -7.94 -12.19 -18.71
C GLY A 36 -6.41 -12.36 -18.63
N ASP A 37 -5.65 -11.84 -19.60
CA ASP A 37 -4.27 -11.43 -19.33
C ASP A 37 -4.28 -10.14 -18.49
N GLY A 38 -4.45 -10.30 -17.17
CA GLY A 38 -4.37 -9.21 -16.21
C GLY A 38 -2.93 -8.69 -16.13
N ALA A 39 -2.75 -7.39 -16.39
CA ALA A 39 -1.45 -6.72 -16.47
C ALA A 39 -0.47 -7.19 -15.39
N VAL A 40 0.69 -7.71 -15.81
CA VAL A 40 1.63 -8.39 -14.91
C VAL A 40 2.25 -7.40 -13.92
N VAL A 41 1.77 -7.45 -12.67
CA VAL A 41 2.27 -6.63 -11.57
C VAL A 41 3.54 -7.24 -10.96
N TRP A 42 4.59 -6.44 -10.85
CA TRP A 42 5.85 -6.81 -10.21
C TRP A 42 5.97 -6.21 -8.80
N GLY A 43 6.41 -7.04 -7.87
CA GLY A 43 6.77 -6.68 -6.50
C GLY A 43 8.27 -6.87 -6.26
N ARG A 44 8.85 -6.06 -5.38
CA ARG A 44 10.25 -6.12 -4.97
C ARG A 44 10.33 -6.21 -3.46
N THR A 45 10.92 -7.29 -2.95
CA THR A 45 11.18 -7.46 -1.52
C THR A 45 12.24 -6.46 -1.04
N PRO A 46 12.32 -6.19 0.27
CA PRO A 46 13.38 -5.35 0.83
C PRO A 46 14.79 -5.96 0.74
N SER A 47 14.91 -7.25 0.40
CA SER A 47 16.17 -7.93 0.07
C SER A 47 16.57 -7.77 -1.41
N GLY A 48 15.71 -7.17 -2.25
CA GLY A 48 15.95 -6.93 -3.66
C GLY A 48 15.38 -7.99 -4.61
N THR A 49 14.84 -9.11 -4.09
CA THR A 49 14.18 -10.15 -4.88
C THR A 49 12.94 -9.58 -5.57
N VAL A 50 12.86 -9.72 -6.89
CA VAL A 50 11.69 -9.34 -7.68
C VAL A 50 10.82 -10.56 -7.92
N PHE A 51 9.50 -10.42 -7.79
CA PHE A 51 8.52 -11.49 -7.98
C PHE A 51 7.26 -10.95 -8.66
N ARG A 52 6.56 -11.80 -9.43
CA ARG A 52 5.21 -11.50 -9.93
C ARG A 52 4.27 -11.53 -8.73
N VAL A 53 3.50 -10.47 -8.52
CA VAL A 53 2.49 -10.41 -7.46
C VAL A 53 1.26 -11.20 -7.94
N PRO A 54 0.90 -12.33 -7.29
CA PRO A 54 -0.31 -13.06 -7.62
C PRO A 54 -1.56 -12.23 -7.35
N THR A 55 -2.59 -12.48 -8.13
CA THR A 55 -3.90 -11.85 -7.96
C THR A 55 -4.58 -12.35 -6.69
N THR A 56 -5.18 -11.41 -5.95
CA THR A 56 -5.93 -11.69 -4.73
C THR A 56 -7.41 -11.37 -4.96
N HIS A 57 -8.28 -12.13 -4.30
CA HIS A 57 -9.73 -11.93 -4.38
C HIS A 57 -10.23 -10.99 -3.28
N ASP A 58 -11.22 -10.16 -3.61
CA ASP A 58 -11.96 -9.31 -2.65
C ASP A 58 -12.49 -10.15 -1.48
N VAL A 59 -12.34 -9.61 -0.27
CA VAL A 59 -12.69 -10.24 1.01
C VAL A 59 -14.20 -10.39 1.17
N VAL A 60 -15.01 -9.44 0.69
CA VAL A 60 -16.47 -9.58 0.72
C VAL A 60 -16.89 -10.78 -0.14
N ARG A 61 -16.30 -10.90 -1.33
CA ARG A 61 -16.54 -12.02 -2.24
C ARG A 61 -16.05 -13.35 -1.65
N ALA A 62 -14.83 -13.38 -1.12
CA ALA A 62 -14.22 -14.57 -0.51
C ALA A 62 -14.99 -15.06 0.73
N LEU A 63 -15.48 -14.14 1.57
CA LEU A 63 -16.17 -14.49 2.83
C LEU A 63 -17.63 -14.86 2.61
N LEU A 64 -18.40 -14.11 1.80
CA LEU A 64 -19.86 -14.28 1.74
C LEU A 64 -20.35 -15.27 0.67
N HIS A 65 -19.60 -15.52 -0.42
CA HIS A 65 -20.08 -16.44 -1.46
C HIS A 65 -20.04 -17.90 -1.00
N PRO A 66 -21.15 -18.67 -1.05
CA PRO A 66 -21.18 -20.06 -0.59
C PRO A 66 -20.31 -21.04 -1.40
N ALA A 67 -20.04 -20.71 -2.67
CA ALA A 67 -19.30 -21.58 -3.60
C ALA A 67 -17.77 -21.57 -3.40
N HIS A 68 -17.22 -20.56 -2.71
CA HIS A 68 -15.78 -20.54 -2.42
C HIS A 68 -15.49 -21.30 -1.13
N PRO A 69 -14.54 -22.25 -1.14
CA PRO A 69 -14.32 -23.12 -0.01
C PRO A 69 -13.55 -22.36 1.09
N LYS A 70 -13.97 -22.53 2.35
CA LYS A 70 -13.63 -21.61 3.45
C LYS A 70 -12.38 -22.06 4.21
N SER A 71 -11.49 -21.11 4.49
CA SER A 71 -10.34 -21.30 5.38
C SER A 71 -10.79 -21.42 6.85
N HIS A 72 -9.94 -21.92 7.76
CA HIS A 72 -10.33 -21.99 9.19
C HIS A 72 -10.48 -20.59 9.79
N LEU A 73 -9.69 -19.62 9.30
CA LEU A 73 -9.84 -18.21 9.70
C LEU A 73 -11.10 -17.55 9.12
N ASP A 74 -11.62 -18.01 7.97
CA ASP A 74 -12.94 -17.58 7.48
C ASP A 74 -14.04 -18.18 8.33
N MET A 75 -13.93 -19.47 8.68
CA MET A 75 -14.89 -20.13 9.56
C MET A 75 -14.96 -19.44 10.93
N LEU A 76 -13.81 -19.03 11.49
CA LEU A 76 -13.74 -18.23 12.70
C LEU A 76 -14.45 -16.88 12.52
N ASN A 77 -14.21 -16.17 11.41
CA ASN A 77 -14.85 -14.88 11.15
C ASN A 77 -16.37 -15.04 10.99
N ILE A 78 -16.83 -15.95 10.11
CA ILE A 78 -18.26 -16.28 9.92
C ILE A 78 -18.92 -16.67 11.24
N THR A 79 -18.26 -17.48 12.08
CA THR A 79 -18.76 -17.85 13.41
C THR A 79 -18.87 -16.64 14.33
N SER A 80 -17.90 -15.72 14.31
CA SER A 80 -17.96 -14.46 15.08
C SER A 80 -19.13 -13.57 14.64
N LEU A 81 -19.38 -13.47 13.34
CA LEU A 81 -20.50 -12.68 12.80
C LEU A 81 -21.86 -13.33 13.12
N ALA A 82 -21.98 -14.65 12.97
CA ALA A 82 -23.17 -15.39 13.35
C ALA A 82 -23.45 -15.30 14.86
N LEU A 83 -22.41 -15.36 15.70
CA LEU A 83 -22.52 -15.19 17.15
C LEU A 83 -22.97 -13.77 17.51
N GLN A 84 -22.48 -12.74 16.84
CA GLN A 84 -22.97 -11.36 17.02
C GLN A 84 -24.46 -11.23 16.69
N LEU A 85 -24.92 -11.81 15.58
CA LEU A 85 -26.34 -11.81 15.23
C LEU A 85 -27.18 -12.58 16.26
N ALA A 86 -26.72 -13.74 16.71
CA ALA A 86 -27.38 -14.51 17.77
C ALA A 86 -27.46 -13.70 19.09
N LEU A 87 -26.35 -13.11 19.54
CA LEU A 87 -26.31 -12.25 20.72
C LEU A 87 -27.24 -11.04 20.56
N PHE A 88 -27.30 -10.41 19.39
CA PHE A 88 -28.25 -9.34 19.12
C PHE A 88 -29.70 -9.80 19.27
N LEU A 89 -30.05 -11.00 18.82
CA LEU A 89 -31.43 -11.51 18.94
C LEU A 89 -31.78 -11.91 20.38
N PHE A 90 -30.87 -12.57 21.10
CA PHE A 90 -31.15 -13.12 22.44
C PHE A 90 -30.91 -12.15 23.60
N LEU A 91 -30.06 -11.11 23.47
CA LEU A 91 -29.81 -10.17 24.57
C LEU A 91 -30.98 -9.20 24.80
N PRO A 92 -31.35 -8.92 26.07
CA PRO A 92 -32.34 -7.90 26.39
C PRO A 92 -31.84 -6.49 26.01
N PRO A 93 -32.73 -5.53 25.69
CA PRO A 93 -32.33 -4.26 25.06
C PRO A 93 -31.29 -3.43 25.80
N HIS A 94 -31.27 -3.47 27.14
CA HIS A 94 -30.28 -2.76 27.95
C HIS A 94 -28.88 -3.40 27.85
N ALA A 95 -28.79 -4.72 28.03
CA ALA A 95 -27.53 -5.45 27.90
C ALA A 95 -26.98 -5.36 26.47
N ARG A 96 -27.85 -5.42 25.46
CA ARG A 96 -27.51 -5.31 24.04
C ARG A 96 -26.76 -4.01 23.73
N LYS A 97 -27.28 -2.86 24.18
CA LYS A 97 -26.64 -1.54 23.99
C LYS A 97 -25.23 -1.48 24.60
N ILE A 98 -25.08 -1.94 25.84
CA ILE A 98 -23.81 -1.93 26.57
C ILE A 98 -22.81 -2.89 25.90
N PHE A 99 -23.25 -4.11 25.57
CA PHE A 99 -22.42 -5.13 24.93
C PHE A 99 -21.88 -4.64 23.59
N PHE A 100 -22.74 -4.21 22.66
CA PHE A 100 -22.26 -3.79 21.33
C PHE A 100 -21.48 -2.48 21.38
N PHE A 101 -21.73 -1.58 22.34
CA PHE A 101 -20.86 -0.41 22.57
C PHE A 101 -19.44 -0.83 22.94
N LEU A 102 -19.28 -1.69 23.95
CA LEU A 102 -17.97 -2.15 24.42
C LEU A 102 -17.26 -3.04 23.40
N TYR A 103 -18.01 -3.88 22.70
CA TYR A 103 -17.50 -4.77 21.66
C TYR A 103 -17.05 -3.96 20.42
N PHE A 104 -17.81 -2.95 20.00
CA PHE A 104 -17.36 -2.00 19.00
C PHE A 104 -16.12 -1.23 19.45
N ALA A 105 -16.11 -0.68 20.66
CA ALA A 105 -14.96 0.06 21.19
C ALA A 105 -13.68 -0.80 21.24
N PHE A 106 -13.81 -2.10 21.53
CA PHE A 106 -12.70 -3.06 21.45
C PHE A 106 -12.17 -3.23 20.03
N TRP A 107 -13.04 -3.50 19.04
CA TRP A 107 -12.59 -3.67 17.65
C TRP A 107 -12.06 -2.38 17.04
N ARG A 108 -12.67 -1.25 17.38
CA ARG A 108 -12.22 0.09 17.02
C ARG A 108 -10.81 0.39 17.57
N ALA A 109 -10.57 0.07 18.84
CA ALA A 109 -9.23 0.19 19.43
C ALA A 109 -8.23 -0.81 18.83
N ALA A 110 -8.66 -2.02 18.46
CA ALA A 110 -7.82 -3.01 17.78
C ALA A 110 -7.45 -2.57 16.35
N TYR A 111 -8.37 -1.90 15.66
CA TYR A 111 -8.16 -1.33 14.33
C TYR A 111 -7.24 -0.10 14.40
N ASP A 112 -7.69 1.02 14.96
CA ASP A 112 -6.93 2.29 14.91
C ASP A 112 -5.69 2.28 15.84
N GLY A 113 -5.78 1.67 17.03
CA GLY A 113 -4.65 1.58 17.96
C GLY A 113 -3.77 0.36 17.70
N GLY A 114 -4.38 -0.82 17.65
CA GLY A 114 -3.69 -2.10 17.51
C GLY A 114 -2.92 -2.24 16.19
N LEU A 115 -3.58 -2.00 15.05
CA LEU A 115 -2.90 -2.01 13.76
C LEU A 115 -1.88 -0.87 13.66
N GLY A 116 -2.19 0.33 14.16
CA GLY A 116 -1.25 1.45 14.18
C GLY A 116 0.10 1.11 14.83
N VAL A 117 0.08 0.43 15.99
CA VAL A 117 1.31 -0.05 16.66
C VAL A 117 1.99 -1.17 15.88
N VAL A 118 1.24 -2.20 15.46
CA VAL A 118 1.77 -3.37 14.75
C VAL A 118 2.41 -2.98 13.40
N LEU A 119 1.72 -2.15 12.62
CA LEU A 119 2.21 -1.60 11.36
C LEU A 119 3.38 -0.64 11.57
N THR A 120 3.38 0.19 12.62
CA THR A 120 4.57 1.00 12.97
C THR A 120 5.80 0.13 13.20
N TRP A 121 5.66 -0.99 13.92
CA TRP A 121 6.77 -1.93 14.15
C TRP A 121 7.15 -2.73 12.90
N GLN A 122 6.19 -3.08 12.04
CA GLN A 122 6.45 -3.74 10.77
C GLN A 122 7.19 -2.79 9.81
N SER A 123 6.66 -1.58 9.59
CA SER A 123 7.26 -0.50 8.80
C SER A 123 8.68 -0.14 9.26
N LYS A 124 8.92 0.04 10.57
CA LYS A 124 10.22 0.49 11.10
C LYS A 124 11.23 -0.64 11.35
N ARG A 125 10.78 -1.86 11.68
CA ARG A 125 11.64 -2.95 12.20
C ARG A 125 11.38 -4.32 11.56
N ARG A 126 10.52 -4.39 10.54
CA ARG A 126 10.04 -5.64 9.87
C ARG A 126 9.62 -6.71 10.88
N TRP A 127 8.94 -6.27 11.95
CA TRP A 127 8.73 -7.08 13.15
C TRP A 127 7.96 -8.38 12.86
N ILE A 128 6.90 -8.34 12.06
CA ILE A 128 6.07 -9.51 11.73
C ILE A 128 6.91 -10.54 10.96
N VAL A 129 7.58 -10.10 9.88
CA VAL A 129 8.43 -10.95 9.04
C VAL A 129 9.58 -11.57 9.87
N ARG A 130 10.21 -10.77 10.73
CA ARG A 130 11.28 -11.22 11.63
C ARG A 130 10.79 -12.15 12.75
N GLU A 131 9.55 -12.03 13.20
CA GLU A 131 8.94 -12.95 14.17
C GLU A 131 8.63 -14.29 13.53
N ILE A 132 8.04 -14.27 12.33
CA ILE A 132 7.73 -15.46 11.52
C ILE A 132 9.02 -16.26 11.23
N GLY A 133 10.08 -15.58 10.79
CA GLY A 133 11.40 -16.20 10.59
C GLY A 133 12.04 -16.72 11.88
N ARG A 134 12.00 -15.95 12.98
CA ARG A 134 12.58 -16.41 14.28
C ARG A 134 11.89 -17.65 14.82
N ARG A 135 10.56 -17.74 14.67
CA ARG A 135 9.77 -18.92 15.07
C ARG A 135 9.80 -20.06 14.05
N GLY A 136 10.39 -19.85 12.87
CA GLY A 136 10.45 -20.81 11.78
C GLY A 136 9.07 -21.24 11.27
N TRP A 137 8.07 -20.36 11.30
CA TRP A 137 6.68 -20.69 10.96
C TRP A 137 6.48 -21.03 9.48
N LEU A 138 7.33 -20.50 8.60
CA LEU A 138 7.33 -20.78 7.16
C LEU A 138 8.49 -21.72 6.75
N ASP A 139 9.31 -22.19 7.70
CA ASP A 139 10.47 -23.04 7.43
C ASP A 139 10.08 -24.53 7.46
N PRO A 140 10.26 -25.30 6.37
CA PRO A 140 9.90 -26.72 6.32
C PRO A 140 10.72 -27.57 7.32
N ALA A 141 11.98 -27.21 7.55
CA ALA A 141 12.87 -27.95 8.44
C ALA A 141 12.65 -27.69 9.94
N ARG A 142 12.02 -26.56 10.32
CA ARG A 142 11.85 -26.17 11.73
C ARG A 142 10.47 -26.52 12.30
N ARG A 143 9.40 -26.21 11.56
CA ARG A 143 8.01 -26.42 12.01
C ARG A 143 7.08 -26.81 10.86
N PRO A 144 7.23 -28.03 10.29
CA PRO A 144 6.43 -28.47 9.14
C PRO A 144 4.91 -28.36 9.41
N GLY A 145 4.43 -28.82 10.57
CA GLY A 145 3.00 -28.75 10.91
C GLY A 145 2.42 -27.34 10.96
N THR A 146 3.18 -26.33 11.43
CA THR A 146 2.74 -24.93 11.41
C THR A 146 2.75 -24.38 9.99
N ARG A 147 3.82 -24.65 9.21
CA ARG A 147 3.92 -24.27 7.80
C ARG A 147 2.78 -24.84 6.98
N ASP A 148 2.45 -26.11 7.14
CA ASP A 148 1.40 -26.78 6.37
C ASP A 148 -0.02 -26.37 6.82
N TRP A 149 -0.21 -25.97 8.08
CA TRP A 149 -1.44 -25.31 8.51
C TRP A 149 -1.59 -23.92 7.86
N ILE A 150 -0.54 -23.10 7.89
CA ILE A 150 -0.48 -21.78 7.22
C ILE A 150 -0.72 -21.92 5.71
N ARG A 151 -0.02 -22.84 5.04
CA ARG A 151 -0.14 -23.11 3.60
C ARG A 151 -1.58 -23.44 3.22
N ARG A 152 -2.27 -24.25 4.03
CA ARG A 152 -3.72 -24.52 3.87
C ARG A 152 -4.60 -23.29 4.07
N GLN A 153 -4.25 -22.34 4.97
CA GLN A 153 -5.01 -21.10 5.13
C GLN A 153 -4.87 -20.14 3.94
N LEU A 154 -3.74 -20.19 3.23
CA LEU A 154 -3.41 -19.28 2.12
C LEU A 154 -3.79 -19.86 0.75
N VAL A 155 -3.24 -21.03 0.38
CA VAL A 155 -3.39 -21.62 -0.95
C VAL A 155 -4.85 -21.75 -1.36
N HIS A 156 -5.72 -22.11 -0.42
CA HIS A 156 -7.14 -22.35 -0.64
C HIS A 156 -7.95 -21.11 -1.06
N LYS A 157 -7.42 -19.90 -0.81
CA LYS A 157 -8.05 -18.62 -1.18
C LYS A 157 -7.47 -17.98 -2.44
N MET A 158 -6.31 -18.46 -2.89
CA MET A 158 -5.55 -17.86 -3.98
C MET A 158 -5.88 -18.53 -5.31
N GLY A 159 -5.58 -17.83 -6.41
CA GLY A 159 -5.71 -18.40 -7.76
C GLY A 159 -4.65 -19.44 -8.08
N ALA A 160 -4.75 -20.03 -9.27
CA ALA A 160 -3.76 -20.98 -9.80
C ALA A 160 -2.38 -20.35 -10.07
N ASP A 161 -2.27 -19.02 -10.00
CA ASP A 161 -1.06 -18.21 -10.10
C ASP A 161 -0.23 -18.17 -8.80
N TYR A 162 -0.76 -18.66 -7.68
CA TYR A 162 -0.09 -18.65 -6.38
C TYR A 162 0.65 -19.94 -6.05
N SER A 163 1.98 -19.86 -5.94
CA SER A 163 2.83 -20.92 -5.40
C SER A 163 3.46 -20.48 -4.07
N PHE A 164 2.98 -21.07 -2.97
CA PHE A 164 3.43 -20.78 -1.60
C PHE A 164 4.95 -20.81 -1.43
N ASP A 165 5.61 -21.77 -2.10
CA ASP A 165 7.04 -22.07 -1.94
C ASP A 165 7.94 -21.26 -2.89
N ALA A 166 7.39 -20.70 -3.97
CA ALA A 166 8.12 -19.83 -4.91
C ALA A 166 8.08 -18.35 -4.51
N LEU A 167 7.18 -17.98 -3.60
CA LEU A 167 6.93 -16.59 -3.21
C LEU A 167 7.72 -16.19 -1.95
N PRO A 168 8.13 -14.92 -1.85
CA PRO A 168 8.95 -14.46 -0.73
C PRO A 168 8.19 -14.46 0.59
N VAL A 169 8.97 -14.58 1.68
CA VAL A 169 8.47 -14.63 3.05
C VAL A 169 7.63 -13.39 3.40
N GLU A 170 7.97 -12.22 2.86
CA GLU A 170 7.24 -10.97 3.02
C GLU A 170 5.82 -11.03 2.44
N TYR A 171 5.62 -11.66 1.28
CA TYR A 171 4.30 -11.77 0.65
C TYR A 171 3.40 -12.75 1.40
N ASN A 172 3.94 -13.92 1.79
CA ASN A 172 3.20 -14.89 2.60
C ASN A 172 2.87 -14.34 4.00
N ALA A 173 3.76 -13.53 4.59
CA ALA A 173 3.49 -12.80 5.84
C ALA A 173 2.41 -11.74 5.68
N TRP A 174 2.41 -10.99 4.57
CA TRP A 174 1.38 -10.00 4.25
C TRP A 174 0.00 -10.64 4.06
N LEU A 175 -0.09 -11.78 3.34
CA LEU A 175 -1.36 -12.52 3.20
C LEU A 175 -1.93 -13.00 4.55
N LEU A 176 -1.08 -13.43 5.49
CA LEU A 176 -1.51 -13.78 6.85
C LEU A 176 -1.95 -12.56 7.65
N PHE A 177 -1.22 -11.44 7.54
CA PHE A 177 -1.58 -10.19 8.18
C PHE A 177 -2.95 -9.69 7.70
N ARG A 178 -3.19 -9.70 6.38
CA ARG A 178 -4.48 -9.40 5.78
C ARG A 178 -5.62 -10.21 6.40
N GLN A 179 -5.46 -11.53 6.55
CA GLN A 179 -6.51 -12.37 7.16
C GLN A 179 -6.82 -11.99 8.62
N ALA A 180 -5.86 -11.43 9.37
CA ALA A 180 -6.10 -10.88 10.70
C ALA A 180 -6.82 -9.51 10.63
N VAL A 181 -6.45 -8.65 9.68
CA VAL A 181 -7.12 -7.36 9.42
C VAL A 181 -8.58 -7.58 8.99
N ASP A 182 -8.88 -8.61 8.18
CA ASP A 182 -10.24 -8.96 7.75
C ASP A 182 -11.17 -9.30 8.91
N ILE A 183 -10.64 -9.99 9.92
CA ILE A 183 -11.39 -10.26 11.16
C ILE A 183 -11.67 -8.94 11.87
N ILE A 184 -10.66 -8.08 12.05
CA ILE A 184 -10.82 -6.79 12.75
C ILE A 184 -11.84 -5.89 12.02
N LEU A 185 -11.67 -5.66 10.71
CA LEU A 185 -12.51 -4.79 9.89
C LEU A 185 -13.99 -5.18 9.92
N ILE A 186 -14.29 -6.47 9.71
CA ILE A 186 -15.68 -6.91 9.55
C ILE A 186 -16.38 -7.00 10.92
N ASN A 187 -15.64 -7.29 12.00
CA ASN A 187 -16.19 -7.24 13.36
C ASN A 187 -16.38 -5.79 13.84
N ASP A 188 -15.48 -4.84 13.54
CA ASP A 188 -15.70 -3.40 13.77
C ASP A 188 -16.96 -2.91 13.05
N PHE A 189 -17.07 -3.19 11.75
CA PHE A 189 -18.23 -2.80 10.94
C PHE A 189 -19.55 -3.35 11.49
N LEU A 190 -19.65 -4.68 11.66
CA LEU A 190 -20.91 -5.29 12.09
C LEU A 190 -21.27 -4.87 13.53
N SER A 191 -20.30 -4.78 14.43
CA SER A 191 -20.57 -4.36 15.81
C SER A 191 -21.08 -2.92 15.90
N TYR A 192 -20.59 -2.00 15.05
CA TYR A 192 -21.16 -0.65 14.96
C TYR A 192 -22.59 -0.66 14.45
N VAL A 193 -22.88 -1.41 13.38
CA VAL A 193 -24.24 -1.56 12.83
C VAL A 193 -25.20 -2.10 13.90
N LEU A 194 -24.80 -3.15 14.62
CA LEU A 194 -25.61 -3.74 15.69
C LEU A 194 -25.73 -2.82 16.93
N PHE A 195 -24.72 -2.03 17.25
CA PHE A 195 -24.82 -0.97 18.26
C PHE A 195 -25.83 0.11 17.86
N ALA A 196 -25.75 0.60 16.61
CA ALA A 196 -26.68 1.59 16.07
C ALA A 196 -28.13 1.07 16.09
N LEU A 197 -28.35 -0.17 15.62
CA LEU A 197 -29.65 -0.85 15.66
C LEU A 197 -30.18 -1.05 17.09
N SER A 198 -29.30 -1.36 18.06
CA SER A 198 -29.67 -1.46 19.48
C SER A 198 -30.10 -0.11 20.09
N CYS A 199 -29.65 0.99 19.50
CA CYS A 199 -29.86 2.35 19.96
C CYS A 199 -30.90 3.14 19.16
N VAL A 200 -31.62 2.49 18.21
CA VAL A 200 -32.68 3.12 17.41
C VAL A 200 -33.75 3.72 18.31
N ARG A 201 -34.04 4.99 18.06
CA ARG A 201 -35.15 5.75 18.63
C ARG A 201 -35.82 6.53 17.51
N VAL A 202 -37.15 6.52 17.48
CA VAL A 202 -37.93 7.50 16.72
C VAL A 202 -38.12 8.71 17.63
N PRO A 203 -37.58 9.90 17.31
CA PRO A 203 -37.92 11.12 18.04
C PRO A 203 -39.43 11.39 17.93
N THR A 204 -40.10 11.81 18.99
CA THR A 204 -41.55 12.12 18.97
C THR A 204 -41.84 13.62 18.84
N ALA A 205 -40.81 14.46 18.93
CA ALA A 205 -40.92 15.92 18.97
C ALA A 205 -40.48 16.63 17.68
N LEU A 206 -40.15 15.88 16.62
CA LEU A 206 -39.76 16.47 15.33
C LEU A 206 -40.98 16.53 14.38
N PRO A 207 -41.12 17.58 13.57
CA PRO A 207 -42.17 17.65 12.55
C PRO A 207 -41.88 16.66 11.41
N LEU A 208 -42.92 16.20 10.71
CA LEU A 208 -42.82 15.19 9.65
C LEU A 208 -41.74 15.50 8.57
N PRO A 209 -41.57 16.75 8.07
CA PRO A 209 -40.50 17.05 7.11
C PRO A 209 -39.09 16.80 7.67
N ALA A 210 -38.86 17.07 8.96
CA ALA A 210 -37.57 16.81 9.61
C ALA A 210 -37.33 15.30 9.82
N HIS A 211 -38.37 14.51 10.05
CA HIS A 211 -38.28 13.06 10.05
C HIS A 211 -37.89 12.48 8.69
N VAL A 212 -38.51 12.96 7.62
CA VAL A 212 -38.18 12.57 6.24
C VAL A 212 -36.75 12.98 5.92
N ALA A 213 -36.38 14.25 6.13
CA ALA A 213 -35.04 14.75 5.88
C ALA A 213 -33.94 13.95 6.63
N ARG A 214 -34.15 13.62 7.90
CA ARG A 214 -33.23 12.77 8.69
C ARG A 214 -33.04 11.38 8.08
N LEU A 215 -34.12 10.73 7.66
CA LEU A 215 -34.06 9.39 7.07
C LEU A 215 -33.42 9.42 5.67
N THR A 216 -33.80 10.37 4.83
CA THR A 216 -33.24 10.57 3.48
C THR A 216 -31.76 10.89 3.56
N LEU A 217 -31.35 11.88 4.37
CA LEU A 217 -29.93 12.24 4.54
C LEU A 217 -29.11 11.08 5.13
N GLY A 218 -29.67 10.36 6.12
CA GLY A 218 -29.03 9.19 6.70
C GLY A 218 -28.78 8.07 5.66
N GLY A 219 -29.79 7.77 4.83
CA GLY A 219 -29.67 6.80 3.74
C GLY A 219 -28.69 7.23 2.64
N VAL A 220 -28.75 8.52 2.24
CA VAL A 220 -27.84 9.09 1.24
C VAL A 220 -26.38 9.02 1.70
N LEU A 221 -26.08 9.34 2.97
CA LEU A 221 -24.72 9.25 3.50
C LEU A 221 -24.17 7.81 3.53
N VAL A 222 -25.03 6.81 3.79
CA VAL A 222 -24.63 5.40 3.70
C VAL A 222 -24.40 4.98 2.25
N ALA A 223 -25.29 5.33 1.32
CA ALA A 223 -25.15 4.99 -0.11
C ALA A 223 -23.93 5.66 -0.76
N PHE A 224 -23.71 6.95 -0.48
CA PHE A 224 -22.53 7.70 -0.89
C PHE A 224 -21.23 7.04 -0.38
N ASN A 225 -21.24 6.55 0.86
CA ASN A 225 -20.08 5.90 1.43
C ASN A 225 -19.75 4.55 0.76
N VAL A 226 -20.76 3.76 0.40
CA VAL A 226 -20.57 2.52 -0.37
C VAL A 226 -19.89 2.84 -1.71
N TRP A 227 -20.37 3.85 -2.44
CA TRP A 227 -19.74 4.30 -3.68
C TRP A 227 -18.28 4.74 -3.47
N VAL A 228 -18.02 5.66 -2.53
CA VAL A 228 -16.65 6.12 -2.18
C VAL A 228 -15.72 4.95 -1.83
N LYS A 229 -16.20 3.95 -1.08
CA LYS A 229 -15.41 2.78 -0.67
C LYS A 229 -15.14 1.83 -1.85
N SER A 230 -16.11 1.63 -2.74
CA SER A 230 -15.93 0.84 -3.97
C SER A 230 -14.90 1.46 -4.91
N GLU A 231 -15.01 2.76 -5.20
CA GLU A 231 -14.04 3.48 -6.04
C GLU A 231 -12.64 3.46 -5.42
N ALA A 232 -12.53 3.77 -4.12
CA ALA A 232 -11.23 3.79 -3.45
C ALA A 232 -10.56 2.40 -3.43
N HIS A 233 -11.33 1.33 -3.27
CA HIS A 233 -10.82 -0.04 -3.36
C HIS A 233 -10.39 -0.42 -4.79
N ALA A 234 -11.12 0.03 -5.81
CA ALA A 234 -10.77 -0.22 -7.21
C ALA A 234 -9.42 0.42 -7.60
N VAL A 235 -9.17 1.64 -7.14
CA VAL A 235 -7.92 2.40 -7.39
C VAL A 235 -6.75 1.84 -6.59
N VAL A 236 -6.91 1.68 -5.28
CA VAL A 236 -5.81 1.28 -4.38
C VAL A 236 -5.47 -0.21 -4.53
N THR A 237 -6.46 -1.04 -4.88
CA THR A 237 -6.43 -2.51 -4.83
C THR A 237 -6.12 -3.05 -3.44
N ASP A 238 -6.23 -4.37 -3.28
CA ASP A 238 -5.88 -5.07 -2.05
C ASP A 238 -4.48 -4.70 -1.51
N TYR A 239 -3.51 -4.36 -2.38
CA TYR A 239 -2.15 -4.03 -1.96
C TYR A 239 -2.10 -2.84 -1.00
N GLY A 240 -2.70 -1.69 -1.35
CA GLY A 240 -2.69 -0.52 -0.47
C GLY A 240 -3.78 -0.57 0.61
N TRP A 241 -4.92 -1.24 0.35
CA TRP A 241 -5.98 -1.41 1.36
C TRP A 241 -5.50 -2.18 2.59
N TYR A 242 -4.51 -3.08 2.41
CA TYR A 242 -3.91 -3.88 3.48
C TYR A 242 -2.45 -3.50 3.78
N TRP A 243 -2.04 -2.24 3.55
CA TRP A 243 -0.70 -1.73 3.89
C TRP A 243 0.45 -2.63 3.40
N GLY A 244 0.39 -3.08 2.14
CA GLY A 244 1.37 -3.99 1.54
C GLY A 244 2.77 -3.39 1.42
N ASP A 245 2.86 -2.06 1.34
CA ASP A 245 4.07 -1.24 1.42
C ASP A 245 4.85 -1.41 2.73
N CYS A 246 4.18 -1.77 3.84
CA CYS A 246 4.83 -2.20 5.07
C CYS A 246 5.59 -3.54 4.93
N PHE A 247 5.41 -4.31 3.85
CA PHE A 247 6.00 -5.64 3.66
C PHE A 247 6.95 -5.71 2.44
N PHE A 248 6.49 -5.24 1.27
CA PHE A 248 7.26 -5.27 0.03
C PHE A 248 6.89 -4.05 -0.84
N ALA A 249 7.79 -3.63 -1.74
CA ALA A 249 7.52 -2.53 -2.64
C ALA A 249 6.79 -3.01 -3.91
N ARG A 250 5.77 -2.28 -4.34
CA ARG A 250 5.15 -2.36 -5.67
C ARG A 250 5.50 -1.10 -6.47
N GLY A 251 5.24 -1.10 -7.78
CA GLY A 251 5.24 0.13 -8.58
C GLY A 251 4.29 1.20 -8.00
N ALA A 252 4.47 2.46 -8.39
CA ALA A 252 3.61 3.55 -7.93
C ALA A 252 2.15 3.25 -8.27
N LEU A 253 1.24 3.51 -7.32
CA LEU A 253 -0.18 3.49 -7.58
C LEU A 253 -0.52 4.79 -8.30
N VAL A 254 -1.31 4.69 -9.37
CA VAL A 254 -1.91 5.86 -10.01
C VAL A 254 -3.19 6.16 -9.22
N PHE A 255 -3.27 7.35 -8.63
CA PHE A 255 -4.36 7.75 -7.76
C PHE A 255 -5.40 8.56 -8.54
N ASP A 256 -6.33 7.85 -9.18
CA ASP A 256 -7.40 8.45 -9.99
C ASP A 256 -8.73 8.52 -9.19
N GLY A 257 -9.72 9.23 -9.72
CA GLY A 257 -11.10 9.20 -9.25
C GLY A 257 -11.30 9.89 -7.89
N VAL A 258 -11.80 9.18 -6.88
CA VAL A 258 -12.12 9.82 -5.57
C VAL A 258 -10.87 10.35 -4.83
N PHE A 259 -9.67 9.91 -5.22
CA PHE A 259 -8.42 10.47 -4.72
C PHE A 259 -8.10 11.87 -5.27
N GLU A 260 -8.70 12.27 -6.40
CA GLU A 260 -8.65 13.65 -6.90
C GLU A 260 -9.53 14.59 -6.03
N LEU A 261 -10.62 14.06 -5.46
CA LEU A 261 -11.56 14.82 -4.64
C LEU A 261 -11.08 15.01 -3.20
N ALA A 262 -10.31 14.05 -2.66
CA ALA A 262 -9.72 14.13 -1.32
C ALA A 262 -8.47 13.26 -1.23
N PRO A 263 -7.39 13.70 -0.54
CA PRO A 263 -6.12 12.96 -0.47
C PRO A 263 -6.22 11.61 0.27
N HIS A 264 -7.15 11.49 1.22
CA HIS A 264 -7.37 10.27 2.00
C HIS A 264 -8.87 9.91 2.03
N PRO A 265 -9.48 9.56 0.88
CA PRO A 265 -10.92 9.41 0.77
C PRO A 265 -11.43 8.23 1.61
N MET A 266 -10.58 7.22 1.87
CA MET A 266 -10.91 6.10 2.76
C MET A 266 -11.09 6.51 4.23
N TYR A 267 -10.43 7.60 4.66
CA TYR A 267 -10.34 8.03 6.06
C TYR A 267 -11.11 9.32 6.34
N THR A 268 -11.51 10.08 5.31
CA THR A 268 -12.30 11.32 5.43
C THR A 268 -13.78 11.08 5.05
N VAL A 269 -14.14 11.27 3.79
CA VAL A 269 -15.48 11.01 3.23
C VAL A 269 -15.89 9.53 3.37
N GLY A 270 -14.91 8.64 3.44
CA GLY A 270 -15.02 7.21 3.73
C GLY A 270 -15.57 6.88 5.13
N TYR A 271 -15.83 7.87 5.98
CA TYR A 271 -16.51 7.70 7.29
C TYR A 271 -17.94 8.27 7.34
N ALA A 272 -18.46 8.81 6.24
CA ALA A 272 -19.81 9.38 6.14
C ALA A 272 -20.93 8.44 6.64
N TRP A 273 -20.77 7.12 6.45
CA TRP A 273 -21.76 6.11 6.86
C TRP A 273 -22.01 6.06 8.37
N LEU A 274 -21.03 6.37 9.23
CA LEU A 274 -21.23 6.39 10.69
C LEU A 274 -22.24 7.47 11.08
N TYR A 275 -22.10 8.66 10.48
CA TYR A 275 -23.05 9.76 10.66
C TYR A 275 -24.41 9.45 10.02
N GLY A 276 -24.42 8.76 8.88
CA GLY A 276 -25.63 8.24 8.25
C GLY A 276 -26.42 7.31 9.19
N LEU A 277 -25.74 6.33 9.81
CA LEU A 277 -26.34 5.43 10.80
C LEU A 277 -26.76 6.15 12.09
N ALA A 278 -26.01 7.15 12.56
CA ALA A 278 -26.41 7.97 13.69
C ALA A 278 -27.70 8.77 13.41
N LEU A 279 -27.84 9.31 12.20
CA LEU A 279 -29.07 9.96 11.73
C LEU A 279 -30.23 8.96 11.63
N LEU A 280 -30.03 7.80 11.01
CA LEU A 280 -31.05 6.75 10.89
C LEU A 280 -31.52 6.23 12.26
N ALA A 281 -30.58 5.99 13.19
CA ALA A 281 -30.87 5.57 14.55
C ALA A 281 -31.50 6.68 15.41
N GLY A 282 -31.29 7.96 15.07
CA GLY A 282 -31.87 9.09 15.81
C GLY A 282 -31.36 9.22 17.24
N SER A 283 -30.07 8.93 17.46
CA SER A 283 -29.53 8.58 18.78
C SER A 283 -28.17 9.22 19.06
N TYR A 284 -28.12 10.11 20.06
CA TYR A 284 -26.87 10.79 20.45
C TYR A 284 -25.72 9.86 20.85
N PRO A 285 -25.91 8.74 21.58
CA PRO A 285 -24.83 7.78 21.82
C PRO A 285 -24.19 7.24 20.54
N VAL A 286 -24.99 7.02 19.48
CA VAL A 286 -24.50 6.54 18.18
C VAL A 286 -23.71 7.64 17.47
N LEU A 287 -24.15 8.90 17.55
CA LEU A 287 -23.44 10.07 17.02
C LEU A 287 -22.11 10.33 17.74
N LEU A 288 -22.09 10.30 19.08
CA LEU A 288 -20.87 10.50 19.86
C LEU A 288 -19.86 9.36 19.60
N THR A 289 -20.36 8.13 19.44
CA THR A 289 -19.53 6.97 19.06
C THR A 289 -19.00 7.11 17.63
N ALA A 290 -19.79 7.65 16.69
CA ALA A 290 -19.33 7.97 15.33
C ALA A 290 -18.19 9.00 15.34
N LEU A 291 -18.35 10.08 16.10
CA LEU A 291 -17.34 11.13 16.27
C LEU A 291 -16.04 10.58 16.87
N ALA A 292 -16.14 9.77 17.93
CA ALA A 292 -14.98 9.14 18.56
C ALA A 292 -14.26 8.15 17.61
N ALA A 293 -15.00 7.36 16.84
CA ALA A 293 -14.43 6.42 15.87
C ALA A 293 -13.74 7.13 14.68
N HIS A 294 -14.33 8.22 14.18
CA HIS A 294 -13.70 9.00 13.11
C HIS A 294 -12.48 9.78 13.63
N ALA A 295 -12.51 10.28 14.86
CA ALA A 295 -11.34 10.88 15.51
C ALA A 295 -10.22 9.85 15.73
N ALA A 296 -10.55 8.60 16.09
CA ALA A 296 -9.58 7.50 16.18
C ALA A 296 -8.95 7.19 14.80
N GLN A 297 -9.75 7.19 13.73
CA GLN A 297 -9.25 7.04 12.36
C GLN A 297 -8.29 8.17 11.95
N PHE A 298 -8.60 9.43 12.31
CA PHE A 298 -7.68 10.55 12.09
C PHE A 298 -6.40 10.43 12.92
N ALA A 299 -6.48 9.91 14.14
CA ALA A 299 -5.29 9.62 14.94
C ALA A 299 -4.43 8.51 14.30
N PHE A 300 -5.02 7.45 13.76
CA PHE A 300 -4.29 6.44 12.97
C PHE A 300 -3.60 7.06 11.75
N LEU A 301 -4.31 7.92 11.01
CA LEU A 301 -3.78 8.62 9.84
C LEU A 301 -2.57 9.51 10.20
N ALA A 302 -2.71 10.33 11.25
CA ALA A 302 -1.67 11.27 11.65
C ALA A 302 -0.46 10.60 12.35
N LEU A 303 -0.69 9.55 13.16
CA LEU A 303 0.35 8.93 14.00
C LEU A 303 1.09 7.77 13.31
N PHE A 304 0.45 7.09 12.36
CA PHE A 304 1.04 5.96 11.65
C PHE A 304 1.13 6.20 10.13
N GLU A 305 0.00 6.46 9.46
CA GLU A 305 -0.08 6.39 8.00
C GLU A 305 0.76 7.48 7.32
N ASN A 306 0.55 8.76 7.65
CA ASN A 306 1.33 9.87 7.07
C ASN A 306 2.84 9.71 7.37
N PRO A 307 3.26 9.45 8.63
CA PRO A 307 4.65 9.10 8.92
C PRO A 307 5.15 7.82 8.23
N HIS A 308 4.30 6.91 7.76
CA HIS A 308 4.71 5.78 6.93
C HIS A 308 4.94 6.19 5.48
N ILE A 309 3.98 6.91 4.89
CA ILE A 309 4.01 7.39 3.53
C ILE A 309 5.24 8.29 3.30
N GLU A 310 5.49 9.25 4.19
CA GLU A 310 6.67 10.13 4.13
C GLU A 310 7.98 9.33 4.13
N ARG A 311 8.10 8.30 4.97
CA ARG A 311 9.30 7.47 5.08
C ARG A 311 9.51 6.54 3.88
N PHE A 312 8.44 6.12 3.20
CA PHE A 312 8.52 5.12 2.12
C PHE A 312 8.50 5.76 0.72
N TYR A 313 7.69 6.82 0.54
CA TYR A 313 7.48 7.51 -0.74
C TYR A 313 8.13 8.90 -0.78
N GLY A 314 8.27 9.59 0.36
CA GLY A 314 8.83 10.95 0.43
C GLY A 314 10.34 11.05 0.17
N GLN A 315 11.08 9.94 0.18
CA GLN A 315 12.48 9.94 -0.22
C GLN A 315 12.63 10.04 -1.74
N ARG A 316 13.12 11.20 -2.22
CA ARG A 316 13.53 11.39 -3.62
C ARG A 316 14.52 10.29 -4.02
N ARG A 317 14.09 9.35 -4.87
CA ARG A 317 14.99 8.33 -5.43
C ARG A 317 16.04 9.05 -6.30
N PRO A 318 17.36 8.87 -6.06
CA PRO A 318 18.37 9.46 -6.92
C PRO A 318 18.22 8.89 -8.33
N LEU A 319 17.92 9.76 -9.30
CA LEU A 319 17.50 9.38 -10.66
C LEU A 319 18.56 8.63 -11.49
N ALA A 320 19.81 8.60 -11.03
CA ALA A 320 20.84 7.71 -11.56
C ALA A 320 21.92 7.43 -10.52
N GLU A 321 21.88 6.28 -9.86
CA GLU A 321 23.13 5.63 -9.48
C GLU A 321 23.80 5.20 -10.79
N ARG A 322 24.80 5.99 -11.24
CA ARG A 322 25.53 5.71 -12.48
C ARG A 322 26.27 4.39 -12.33
N VAL A 323 25.66 3.30 -12.76
CA VAL A 323 26.32 1.99 -12.86
C VAL A 323 27.60 2.21 -13.69
N PRO A 324 28.80 2.05 -13.11
CA PRO A 324 30.02 2.33 -13.83
C PRO A 324 30.12 1.33 -14.97
N ILE A 325 30.12 1.85 -16.21
CA ILE A 325 30.33 1.03 -17.41
C ILE A 325 31.66 0.30 -17.19
N LYS A 326 31.61 -1.01 -16.99
CA LYS A 326 32.81 -1.86 -16.95
C LYS A 326 33.47 -1.78 -18.32
N ARG A 327 34.40 -0.83 -18.46
CA ARG A 327 35.17 -0.59 -19.67
C ARG A 327 35.94 -1.88 -19.95
N SER A 328 35.46 -2.67 -20.91
CA SER A 328 36.13 -3.90 -21.31
C SER A 328 37.51 -3.53 -21.83
N THR A 329 38.52 -3.75 -21.01
CA THR A 329 39.92 -3.68 -21.41
C THR A 329 40.16 -4.88 -22.33
N ARG A 330 39.89 -4.69 -23.64
CA ARG A 330 40.54 -5.51 -24.67
C ARG A 330 42.03 -5.32 -24.47
N SER A 331 42.66 -6.30 -23.81
CA SER A 331 44.10 -6.45 -23.81
C SER A 331 44.51 -6.65 -25.26
N SER A 332 45.08 -5.59 -25.85
CA SER A 332 45.81 -5.72 -27.10
C SER A 332 47.03 -6.58 -26.80
N GLN A 333 46.94 -7.88 -27.11
CA GLN A 333 48.10 -8.76 -27.13
C GLN A 333 49.08 -8.24 -28.19
N VAL A 334 50.03 -7.42 -27.73
CA VAL A 334 51.23 -7.10 -28.50
C VAL A 334 51.96 -8.41 -28.76
N HIS A 335 52.02 -8.82 -30.01
CA HIS A 335 52.83 -9.96 -30.45
C HIS A 335 54.32 -9.59 -30.36
N THR A 336 54.93 -9.76 -29.19
CA THR A 336 56.38 -9.75 -29.03
C THR A 336 56.94 -11.05 -29.62
N ARG A 337 57.46 -10.99 -30.85
CA ARG A 337 58.30 -12.05 -31.41
C ARG A 337 59.58 -12.17 -30.58
N THR A 338 59.69 -13.21 -29.77
CA THR A 338 60.95 -13.59 -29.14
C THR A 338 61.74 -14.51 -30.07
N ASN A 339 62.85 -14.01 -30.60
CA ASN A 339 63.86 -14.89 -31.21
C ASN A 339 64.59 -15.64 -30.11
N SER A 340 64.73 -16.95 -30.29
CA SER A 340 65.47 -17.84 -29.39
C SER A 340 66.98 -17.71 -29.60
N THR A 341 67.70 -17.40 -28.52
CA THR A 341 69.12 -17.76 -28.38
C THR A 341 69.33 -18.43 -27.03
N SER A 342 70.05 -19.54 -27.06
CA SER A 342 70.39 -20.37 -25.91
C SER A 342 71.57 -19.79 -25.13
N GLU A 343 71.51 -19.83 -23.81
CA GLU A 343 72.70 -19.96 -22.98
C GLU A 343 72.39 -20.64 -21.62
N LEU A 344 73.43 -21.18 -20.99
CA LEU A 344 73.35 -22.19 -19.93
C LEU A 344 73.52 -21.60 -18.50
N ALA A 345 73.34 -22.51 -17.53
CA ALA A 345 73.67 -22.42 -16.10
C ALA A 345 72.67 -21.66 -15.19
N PHE A 346 72.50 -21.97 -13.91
CA PHE A 346 72.68 -23.14 -13.03
C PHE A 346 72.29 -22.62 -11.62
N GLU A 347 71.63 -23.44 -10.80
CA GLU A 347 71.37 -23.26 -9.35
C GLU A 347 70.61 -22.04 -8.74
N LYS A 348 69.61 -22.41 -7.92
CA LYS A 348 69.17 -21.79 -6.63
C LYS A 348 69.81 -22.64 -5.50
N PRO A 349 69.89 -22.26 -4.19
CA PRO A 349 68.91 -21.50 -3.37
C PRO A 349 69.51 -20.28 -2.59
N MET A 350 68.77 -19.23 -2.22
CA MET A 350 67.91 -19.02 -1.03
C MET A 350 68.59 -19.18 0.36
N VAL A 351 68.67 -18.10 1.15
CA VAL A 351 68.47 -17.97 2.63
C VAL A 351 68.67 -16.49 3.06
N VAL A 352 67.65 -15.72 3.52
CA VAL A 352 67.20 -15.33 4.90
C VAL A 352 67.92 -14.09 5.50
N GLU A 353 67.22 -13.35 6.40
CA GLU A 353 67.58 -12.14 7.18
C GLU A 353 67.64 -10.80 6.40
N ASP A 354 67.29 -9.63 6.95
CA ASP A 354 66.33 -9.25 8.01
C ASP A 354 66.09 -7.73 7.90
N GLY A 355 65.05 -7.17 8.56
CA GLY A 355 64.97 -5.71 8.75
C GLY A 355 63.57 -5.11 8.95
N GLU A 356 63.24 -4.73 10.19
CA GLU A 356 62.13 -3.83 10.51
C GLU A 356 62.42 -2.39 10.08
N GLY A 357 61.38 -1.59 9.78
CA GLY A 357 61.56 -0.18 9.40
C GLY A 357 60.27 0.64 9.34
N VAL A 358 59.94 1.32 10.43
CA VAL A 358 58.78 2.22 10.55
C VAL A 358 59.00 3.53 9.77
N GLY A 359 57.99 4.00 9.02
CA GLY A 359 58.07 5.29 8.31
C GLY A 359 56.72 5.89 7.91
N ARG A 360 56.23 6.88 8.67
CA ARG A 360 54.96 7.60 8.45
C ARG A 360 55.23 8.99 7.87
N ALA A 361 54.62 9.35 6.74
CA ALA A 361 54.60 10.73 6.24
C ALA A 361 53.32 11.08 5.45
N ARG A 362 52.80 12.29 5.67
CA ARG A 362 51.76 12.97 4.87
C ARG A 362 52.38 14.20 4.20
N ALA A 363 52.07 14.45 2.93
CA ALA A 363 51.90 15.76 2.28
C ALA A 363 51.21 15.49 0.92
N PHE A 364 50.12 16.12 0.46
CA PHE A 364 49.81 17.55 0.23
C PHE A 364 50.66 18.23 -0.87
N SER A 365 50.01 19.15 -1.61
CA SER A 365 50.45 19.89 -2.82
C SER A 365 50.20 19.14 -4.15
N ALA A 366 49.74 19.78 -5.24
CA ALA A 366 49.22 21.15 -5.44
C ALA A 366 48.32 21.23 -6.71
N GLU A 367 47.59 22.33 -6.87
CA GLU A 367 46.85 22.71 -8.08
C GLU A 367 47.77 22.97 -9.29
N SER A 368 47.20 22.89 -10.50
CA SER A 368 47.65 23.70 -11.64
C SER A 368 46.47 24.02 -12.58
N ASP A 369 46.41 25.27 -13.02
CA ASP A 369 45.30 25.88 -13.77
C ASP A 369 45.09 25.31 -15.18
N ARG A 370 43.88 25.51 -15.73
CA ARG A 370 43.70 26.24 -17.01
C ARG A 370 42.24 26.53 -17.36
N ASP A 371 41.98 27.79 -17.68
CA ASP A 371 40.74 28.27 -18.29
C ASP A 371 40.50 27.71 -19.70
N GLY A 372 39.21 27.68 -20.09
CA GLY A 372 38.78 27.25 -21.43
C GLY A 372 37.29 27.51 -21.66
N ILE A 373 36.90 28.78 -21.79
CA ILE A 373 35.52 29.20 -22.07
C ILE A 373 35.11 28.85 -23.51
N ALA A 374 33.97 28.17 -23.68
CA ALA A 374 33.17 28.21 -24.91
C ALA A 374 31.67 28.07 -24.55
N GLY A 375 30.84 28.93 -25.15
CA GLY A 375 29.46 29.17 -24.71
C GLY A 375 28.36 28.28 -25.30
N THR A 376 27.16 28.53 -24.80
CA THR A 376 25.85 27.88 -25.01
C THR A 376 25.30 27.96 -26.45
N PRO A 377 24.20 27.24 -26.78
CA PRO A 377 22.86 27.81 -26.56
C PRO A 377 21.85 26.87 -25.88
N SER A 378 20.84 27.50 -25.29
CA SER A 378 19.66 26.95 -24.59
C SER A 378 18.42 26.87 -25.51
N VAL A 379 17.23 26.63 -24.93
CA VAL A 379 15.87 26.53 -25.56
C VAL A 379 15.58 25.11 -26.08
N THR A 380 14.48 24.42 -25.75
CA THR A 380 13.09 24.83 -25.39
C THR A 380 12.58 24.40 -24.01
N GLU A 381 11.45 24.99 -23.62
CA GLU A 381 10.75 24.87 -22.32
C GLU A 381 9.93 23.59 -22.12
N GLY A 382 9.47 23.39 -20.89
CA GLY A 382 8.49 22.39 -20.48
C GLY A 382 8.08 22.61 -19.02
N GLU A 383 7.15 23.53 -18.77
CA GLU A 383 6.68 23.88 -17.43
C GLU A 383 5.99 22.72 -16.71
N SER A 384 6.23 22.63 -15.39
CA SER A 384 5.16 22.41 -14.41
C SER A 384 5.67 22.81 -13.03
N ALA A 385 5.48 24.08 -12.67
CA ALA A 385 5.77 24.56 -11.33
C ALA A 385 4.62 24.21 -10.36
N THR A 386 4.96 23.73 -9.17
CA THR A 386 4.22 24.09 -7.94
C THR A 386 5.20 24.06 -6.79
N GLU A 387 5.83 25.20 -6.53
CA GLU A 387 6.48 25.46 -5.26
C GLU A 387 5.42 25.86 -4.24
N THR A 388 5.61 25.48 -2.99
CA THR A 388 5.04 26.22 -1.87
C THR A 388 6.08 26.19 -0.78
N GLU A 389 6.78 27.30 -0.65
CA GLU A 389 7.84 27.47 0.33
C GLU A 389 7.25 27.52 1.74
N LEU A 390 8.04 27.01 2.67
CA LEU A 390 7.83 27.13 4.09
C LEU A 390 8.58 28.38 4.53
N GLU A 391 7.92 29.39 5.11
CA GLU A 391 8.61 30.27 6.04
C GLU A 391 7.66 30.85 7.10
N THR A 392 8.25 31.12 8.26
CA THR A 392 7.58 31.54 9.49
C THR A 392 8.29 32.80 9.94
N GLU A 393 7.57 33.86 10.31
CA GLU A 393 7.95 34.67 11.46
C GLU A 393 6.84 35.62 11.92
N THR A 394 7.02 36.17 13.11
CA THR A 394 6.05 36.95 13.89
C THR A 394 6.64 38.31 14.16
N GLU A 395 5.90 39.40 14.00
CA GLU A 395 6.27 40.69 14.60
C GLU A 395 5.03 41.53 14.96
N GLU A 396 5.02 42.02 16.20
CA GLU A 396 4.06 43.01 16.71
C GLU A 396 4.62 44.43 16.52
N GLN A 397 3.77 45.42 16.21
CA GLN A 397 4.03 46.79 16.67
C GLN A 397 2.79 47.70 16.68
N ASP A 398 2.69 48.51 17.74
CA ASP A 398 1.63 49.48 18.06
C ASP A 398 1.68 50.77 17.20
N VAL A 399 0.51 51.39 16.97
CA VAL A 399 0.38 52.86 16.79
C VAL A 399 -0.91 53.40 17.43
N GLN A 400 -0.83 54.57 18.09
CA GLN A 400 -1.90 55.25 18.83
C GLN A 400 -2.01 56.74 18.35
N VAL A 401 -3.01 57.58 18.66
CA VAL A 401 -4.10 57.56 19.66
C VAL A 401 -5.25 58.53 19.23
N SER A 402 -6.28 58.71 20.08
CA SER A 402 -7.27 59.82 20.17
C SER A 402 -8.69 59.55 19.60
N CYS A 403 -9.80 59.97 20.23
CA CYS A 403 -10.01 60.59 21.56
C CYS A 403 -11.42 60.30 22.12
N SER A 404 -11.59 60.32 23.44
CA SER A 404 -12.82 60.09 24.24
C SER A 404 -13.77 61.34 24.26
N PRO A 405 -14.91 61.44 25.01
CA PRO A 405 -15.46 60.56 26.07
C PRO A 405 -17.00 60.39 26.21
N SER A 406 -17.44 59.44 27.05
CA SER A 406 -18.51 59.64 28.06
C SER A 406 -18.60 58.46 29.07
N ILE A 407 -19.15 58.74 30.26
CA ILE A 407 -19.05 58.02 31.56
C ILE A 407 -20.42 58.24 32.28
N PRO A 408 -20.87 57.54 33.36
CA PRO A 408 -20.65 56.17 33.91
C PRO A 408 -21.99 55.39 34.12
N SER A 409 -21.96 54.18 34.70
CA SER A 409 -22.41 53.92 36.10
C SER A 409 -22.42 52.43 36.50
N ARG A 410 -22.21 52.18 37.80
CA ARG A 410 -22.19 50.87 38.49
C ARG A 410 -23.60 50.48 38.98
N ILE A 411 -23.69 49.26 39.56
CA ILE A 411 -24.65 48.69 40.55
C ILE A 411 -25.12 47.33 40.01
N LEU A 412 -25.04 46.20 40.74
CA LEU A 412 -24.55 45.92 42.10
C LEU A 412 -23.84 44.56 42.11
#